data_AF-A0A2I0V6W9-F1
#
_entry.id   AF-A0A2I0V6W9-F1
#
_cell.length_a   1.000
_cell.length_b   1.000
_cell.length_c   1.000
_cell.angle_alpha   90.00
_cell.angle_beta   90.00
_cell.angle_gamma   90.00
#
_symmetry.space_group_name_H-M   'P 1'
#
loop_
_entity.id
_entity.type
_entity.pdbx_description
1 polymer ?
#
loop_
_entity_poly.entity_id
_entity_poly.type
_entity_poly.pdbx_seq_one_letter_code
_entity_poly.pdbx_strand_id
1 'polypeptide(L)' 'MADAVTLLDLIVGFDPLDANATKDASRFIPFDGFQKSLKEDGLRGKRVGILRHSFSNNYPKGTMEANTFEAHFQTMR' A
#
# COMPACT_ATOMS: atom_id res chain seq x y z
N MET A 1 3.30 9.64 -4.84
CA MET A 1 3.87 8.52 -4.06
C MET A 1 5.11 8.92 -3.28
N ALA A 2 6.08 9.62 -3.88
CA ALA A 2 7.31 10.06 -3.19
C ALA A 2 7.05 10.93 -1.94
N ASP A 3 6.15 11.90 -2.03
CA ASP A 3 5.83 12.78 -0.89
C ASP A 3 5.26 12.02 0.30
N ALA A 4 4.34 11.07 0.04
CA ALA A 4 3.75 10.24 1.09
C ALA A 4 4.79 9.34 1.77
N VAL A 5 5.74 8.79 1.02
CA VAL A 5 6.84 7.98 1.58
C VAL A 5 7.82 8.85 2.36
N THR A 6 8.09 10.07 1.89
CA THR A 6 8.94 11.02 2.61
C THR A 6 8.31 11.41 3.95
N LEU A 7 7.00 11.70 3.96
CA LEU A 7 6.27 11.94 5.22
C LEU A 7 6.28 10.70 6.12
N LEU A 8 6.12 9.49 5.56
CA LEU A 8 6.19 8.26 6.33
C LEU A 8 7.54 8.12 7.05
N ASP A 9 8.66 8.35 6.35
CA ASP A 9 10.00 8.31 6.93
C ASP A 9 10.21 9.33 8.07
N LEU A 10 9.45 10.43 8.07
CA LEU A 10 9.51 11.45 9.14
C LEU A 10 8.66 11.10 10.36
N ILE A 11 7.55 10.37 10.19
CA ILE A 11 6.59 10.12 11.27
C ILE A 11 6.70 8.73 11.90
N VAL A 12 7.35 7.77 11.23
CA VAL A 12 7.56 6.43 11.78
C VAL A 12 8.59 6.46 12.91
N GLY A 13 8.33 5.70 13.97
CA GLY A 13 9.24 5.63 15.10
C GLY A 13 8.56 5.08 16.34
N PHE A 14 9.35 4.98 17.40
CA PHE A 14 8.84 4.64 18.72
C PHE A 14 8.10 5.83 19.32
N ASP A 15 6.89 5.58 19.81
CA ASP A 15 6.11 6.56 20.58
C ASP A 15 5.97 6.05 22.02
N PRO A 16 6.48 6.77 23.05
CA PRO A 16 6.29 6.40 24.45
C PRO A 16 4.83 6.29 24.89
N LEU A 17 3.91 7.04 24.27
CA LEU A 17 2.47 7.00 24.58
C LEU A 17 1.77 5.78 23.95
N ASP A 18 2.39 5.17 22.93
CA ASP A 18 1.94 3.93 22.28
C ASP A 18 3.09 2.93 22.19
N ALA A 19 3.79 2.74 23.31
CA ALA A 19 5.04 1.98 23.36
C ALA A 19 4.85 0.51 22.98
N ASN A 20 3.68 -0.08 23.26
CA ASN A 20 3.41 -1.48 22.95
C ASN A 20 3.32 -1.69 21.43
N ALA A 21 2.48 -0.92 20.73
CA ALA A 21 2.29 -1.10 19.30
C ALA A 21 3.50 -0.63 18.49
N THR A 22 4.10 0.52 18.84
CA THR A 22 5.23 1.07 18.07
C THR A 22 6.52 0.27 18.25
N LYS A 23 6.74 -0.34 19.42
CA LYS A 23 7.85 -1.28 19.62
C LYS A 23 7.69 -2.53 18.77
N ASP A 24 6.50 -3.12 18.74
CA ASP A 24 6.22 -4.28 17.89
C ASP A 24 6.32 -3.93 16.39
N ALA A 25 5.93 -2.72 16.01
CA ALA A 25 6.01 -2.24 14.63
C ALA A 25 7.44 -1.94 14.16
N SER A 26 8.38 -1.63 15.08
CA SER A 26 9.76 -1.25 14.76
C SER A 26 10.49 -2.27 13.87
N ARG A 27 10.15 -3.56 13.98
CA ARG A 27 10.70 -4.64 13.15
C ARG A 27 10.39 -4.51 11.66
N PHE A 28 9.40 -3.69 11.30
CA PHE A 28 8.98 -3.44 9.92
C PHE A 28 9.55 -2.14 9.36
N ILE A 29 10.19 -1.30 10.18
CA ILE A 29 10.82 -0.06 9.73
C ILE A 29 12.19 -0.40 9.14
N PRO A 30 12.42 -0.16 7.83
CA PRO A 30 13.73 -0.40 7.23
C PRO A 30 14.75 0.59 7.81
N PHE A 31 15.98 0.11 8.06
CA PHE A 31 17.05 0.96 8.56
C PHE A 31 17.34 2.16 7.64
N ASP A 32 17.24 1.97 6.32
CA ASP A 32 17.47 3.01 5.32
C ASP A 32 16.18 3.76 4.89
N GLY A 33 15.10 3.63 5.65
CA GLY A 33 13.80 4.22 5.33
C GLY A 33 13.03 3.52 4.21
N PHE A 34 11.84 4.02 3.92
CA PHE A 34 10.88 3.45 2.98
C PHE A 34 11.11 3.90 1.54
N GLN A 35 11.91 4.95 1.29
CA GLN A 35 12.21 5.42 -0.07
C GLN A 35 12.73 4.31 -1.00
N LYS A 36 13.55 3.38 -0.48
CA LYS A 36 14.08 2.24 -1.26
C LYS A 36 13.01 1.25 -1.74
N SER A 37 11.80 1.33 -1.18
CA SER A 37 10.66 0.52 -1.60
C SER A 37 10.00 1.05 -2.88
N LEU A 38 10.19 2.33 -3.23
CA LEU A 38 9.69 2.92 -4.46
C LEU A 38 10.61 2.52 -5.63
N LYS A 39 10.29 1.39 -6.25
CA LYS A 39 10.97 0.86 -7.44
C LYS A 39 10.01 0.87 -8.62
N GLU A 40 10.46 1.36 -9.76
CA GLU A 40 9.67 1.41 -11.00
C GLU A 40 9.10 0.02 -11.36
N ASP A 41 9.96 -1.00 -11.35
CA ASP A 41 9.58 -2.41 -11.59
C ASP A 41 9.20 -3.18 -10.29
N GLY A 42 8.85 -2.49 -9.21
CA GLY A 42 8.66 -3.10 -7.89
C GLY A 42 7.57 -4.19 -7.83
N LEU A 43 6.61 -4.13 -8.75
CA LEU A 43 5.51 -5.09 -8.87
C LEU A 43 5.82 -6.27 -9.79
N ARG A 44 6.92 -6.26 -10.54
CA ARG A 44 7.25 -7.32 -11.51
C ARG A 44 7.39 -8.67 -10.79
N GLY A 45 6.57 -9.63 -11.18
CA GLY A 45 6.53 -10.98 -10.59
C GLY A 45 5.80 -11.08 -9.24
N LYS A 46 5.17 -9.99 -8.75
CA LYS A 46 4.31 -10.03 -7.56
C LYS A 46 2.92 -10.54 -7.90
N ARG A 47 2.30 -11.27 -6.98
CA ARG A 47 0.92 -11.75 -7.11
C ARG A 47 -0.01 -10.73 -6.46
N VAL A 48 -0.89 -10.12 -7.25
CA VAL A 48 -1.91 -9.20 -6.75
C VAL A 48 -3.23 -9.95 -6.59
N GLY A 49 -3.74 -10.04 -5.36
CA GLY A 49 -5.03 -10.66 -5.06
C GLY A 49 -6.16 -9.64 -5.13
N ILE A 50 -7.23 -9.94 -5.87
CA ILE A 50 -8.41 -9.08 -5.98
C ILE A 50 -9.50 -9.57 -5.03
N LEU A 51 -9.88 -8.72 -4.06
CA LEU A 51 -10.97 -9.00 -3.13
C LEU A 51 -12.33 -8.81 -3.82
N ARG A 52 -12.94 -9.92 -4.27
CA ARG A 52 -14.20 -9.90 -5.02
C ARG A 52 -15.33 -9.16 -4.30
N HIS A 53 -15.50 -9.38 -2.99
CA HIS A 53 -16.61 -8.72 -2.28
C HIS A 53 -16.46 -7.19 -2.30
N SER A 54 -15.28 -6.68 -1.97
CA SER A 54 -15.01 -5.24 -1.90
C SER A 54 -15.05 -4.54 -3.25
N PHE A 55 -14.55 -5.17 -4.32
CA PHE A 55 -14.38 -4.51 -5.62
C PHE A 55 -15.41 -4.94 -6.68
N SER A 56 -15.99 -6.14 -6.56
CA SER A 56 -16.92 -6.69 -7.56
C SER A 56 -18.36 -6.80 -7.07
N ASN A 57 -18.59 -6.98 -5.76
CA ASN A 57 -19.96 -7.09 -5.22
C ASN A 57 -20.50 -5.74 -4.76
N ASN A 58 -19.66 -4.86 -4.20
CA ASN A 58 -20.08 -3.54 -3.73
C ASN A 58 -20.31 -2.54 -4.86
N TYR A 59 -19.68 -2.76 -6.02
CA TYR A 59 -19.81 -1.90 -7.19
C TYR A 59 -20.45 -2.70 -8.32
N PRO A 60 -21.72 -2.41 -8.67
CA PRO A 60 -22.38 -3.03 -9.81
C PRO A 60 -21.57 -2.84 -11.10
N LYS A 61 -21.67 -3.80 -12.02
CA LYS A 61 -21.03 -3.66 -13.33
C LYS A 61 -21.54 -2.40 -14.05
N GLY A 62 -20.61 -1.66 -14.65
CA GLY A 62 -20.90 -0.45 -15.40
C GLY A 62 -20.88 0.84 -14.57
N THR A 63 -20.72 0.78 -13.24
CA THR A 63 -20.42 1.99 -12.48
C THR A 63 -19.01 2.49 -12.78
N MET A 64 -18.78 3.78 -12.51
CA MET A 64 -17.49 4.41 -12.68
C MET A 64 -16.40 3.70 -11.86
N GLU A 65 -16.72 3.30 -10.62
CA GLU A 65 -15.81 2.60 -9.72
C GLU A 65 -15.43 1.23 -10.28
N ALA A 66 -16.42 0.43 -10.69
CA ALA A 66 -16.17 -0.90 -11.26
C ALA A 66 -15.26 -0.82 -12.49
N ASN A 67 -15.53 0.13 -13.39
CA ASN A 67 -14.71 0.35 -14.59
C ASN A 67 -13.30 0.85 -14.24
N THR A 68 -13.19 1.76 -13.26
CA THR A 68 -11.90 2.31 -12.81
C THR A 68 -11.03 1.23 -12.18
N PHE A 69 -11.58 0.41 -11.28
CA PHE A 69 -10.86 -0.69 -10.65
C PHE A 69 -10.40 -1.72 -11.68
N GLU A 70 -11.28 -2.13 -12.60
CA GLU A 70 -10.90 -3.06 -13.67
C GLU A 70 -9.73 -2.51 -14.50
N ALA A 71 -9.79 -1.25 -14.92
CA ALA A 71 -8.70 -0.62 -15.66
C ALA A 71 -7.38 -0.59 -14.87
N HIS A 72 -7.44 -0.31 -13.56
CA HIS A 72 -6.24 -0.31 -12.71
C HIS A 72 -5.67 -1.73 -12.53
N PHE A 73 -6.52 -2.75 -12.39
CA PHE A 73 -6.06 -4.14 -12.29
C PHE A 73 -5.41 -4.63 -13.59
N GLN A 74 -5.91 -4.22 -14.76
CA GLN A 74 -5.28 -4.54 -16.05
C GLN A 74 -3.91 -3.88 -16.19
N THR A 75 -3.73 -2.65 -15.71
CA THR A 75 -2.43 -1.95 -15.72
C THR A 75 -1.40 -2.62 -14.79
N MET A 76 -1.84 -3.23 -13.69
CA MET A 76 -0.97 -3.90 -12.70
C MET A 76 -0.71 -5.38 -13.00
N ARG A 77 -1.40 -5.95 -13.99
CA ARG A 77 -1.29 -7.35 -14.39
C ARG A 77 -0.04 -7.59 -15.25
#